data_AF-A0A9X2XW03-F1
#
_entry.id   AF-A0A9X2XW03-F1
#
_cell.length_a   1.000
_cell.length_b   1.000
_cell.length_c   1.000
_cell.angle_alpha   90.00
_cell.angle_beta   90.00
_cell.angle_gamma   90.00
#
_symmetry.space_group_name_H-M   'P 1'
#
loop_
_entity.id
_entity.type
_entity.pdbx_description
1 polymer ?
#
loop_
_entity_poly.entity_id
_entity_poly.type
_entity_poly.pdbx_seq_one_letter_code
_entity_poly.pdbx_strand_id
1 'polypeptide(L)'
;MRNQVLNELKDIKNILAQLVGTADLQLEEQFSKEAIDKAAKVYQKLQIERGEWVGDSDISKFIRSAPYRPGSFLIKELGFTAYFRKGHNFYFQKKALQALAEELKQRNVNLARYIELKADQEKFKKTISKVSSSKGRKSKKPYEFPSDVKDITTSPIPVPSVELVREDLKRLKEEFFECKLSEYIDIYNGNHAMMKFIYHFEKYIKPEVKRRCKKWVDSFNYANHALELITKKKEIFVPVKEEDMYQL
;
A
#
# COMPACT_ATOMS: atom_id res chain seq x y z
N MET A 1 19.00 -30.57 -52.63
CA MET A 1 18.44 -30.72 -51.27
C MET A 1 17.15 -29.93 -51.03
N ARG A 2 17.12 -28.58 -50.91
CA ARG A 2 15.84 -27.86 -50.65
C ARG A 2 14.74 -28.14 -51.68
N ASN A 3 15.08 -28.18 -52.97
CA ASN A 3 14.10 -28.45 -54.04
C ASN A 3 13.61 -29.91 -54.07
N GLN A 4 14.44 -30.87 -53.62
CA GLN A 4 14.04 -32.28 -53.52
C GLN A 4 13.02 -32.49 -52.40
N VAL A 5 13.29 -31.96 -51.19
CA VAL A 5 12.37 -32.05 -50.05
C VAL A 5 11.01 -31.41 -50.38
N LEU A 6 11.02 -30.31 -51.13
CA LEU A 6 9.80 -29.61 -51.53
C LEU A 6 8.98 -30.42 -52.55
N ASN A 7 9.65 -31.14 -53.46
CA ASN A 7 8.98 -32.06 -54.39
C ASN A 7 8.42 -33.29 -53.68
N GLU A 8 9.20 -33.91 -52.79
CA GLU A 8 8.74 -35.05 -51.97
C GLU A 8 7.50 -34.69 -51.12
N LEU A 9 7.46 -33.48 -50.56
CA LEU A 9 6.28 -32.99 -49.83
C LEU A 9 5.05 -32.82 -50.72
N LYS A 10 5.23 -32.38 -51.98
CA LYS A 10 4.14 -32.30 -52.95
C LYS A 10 3.63 -33.69 -53.32
N ASP A 11 4.52 -34.65 -53.50
CA ASP A 11 4.16 -36.03 -53.81
C ASP A 11 3.39 -36.67 -52.66
N ILE A 12 3.84 -36.47 -51.41
CA ILE A 12 3.11 -36.91 -50.21
C ILE A 12 1.72 -36.26 -50.15
N LYS A 13 1.60 -34.96 -50.44
CA LYS A 13 0.30 -34.27 -50.47
C LYS A 13 -0.64 -34.89 -51.51
N ASN A 14 -0.13 -35.18 -52.70
CA ASN A 14 -0.92 -35.79 -53.78
C ASN A 14 -1.36 -37.21 -53.43
N ILE A 15 -0.46 -38.03 -52.86
CA ILE A 15 -0.79 -39.39 -52.40
C ILE A 15 -1.89 -39.34 -51.33
N LEU A 16 -1.81 -38.38 -50.40
CA LEU A 16 -2.84 -38.20 -49.37
C LEU A 16 -4.20 -37.81 -49.98
N ALA A 17 -4.22 -36.93 -50.99
CA ALA A 17 -5.46 -36.57 -51.69
C ALA A 17 -6.07 -37.76 -52.44
N GLN A 18 -5.24 -38.62 -53.06
CA GLN A 18 -5.69 -39.86 -53.69
C GLN A 18 -6.27 -40.84 -52.67
N LEU A 19 -5.60 -41.00 -51.52
CA LEU A 19 -5.98 -41.96 -50.49
C LEU A 19 -7.29 -41.58 -49.78
N VAL A 20 -7.58 -40.28 -49.66
CA VAL A 20 -8.83 -39.74 -49.11
C VAL A 20 -9.93 -39.63 -50.19
N GLY A 21 -9.61 -39.91 -51.45
CA GLY A 21 -10.56 -39.89 -52.58
C GLY A 21 -10.96 -38.50 -53.05
N THR A 22 -10.17 -37.45 -52.74
CA THR A 22 -10.46 -36.05 -53.10
C THR A 22 -9.53 -35.50 -54.17
N ALA A 23 -8.69 -36.35 -54.78
CA ALA A 23 -7.70 -35.93 -55.78
C ALA A 23 -8.30 -35.17 -56.99
N ASP A 24 -9.55 -35.48 -57.35
CA ASP A 24 -10.23 -34.88 -58.50
C ASP A 24 -10.76 -33.47 -58.23
N LEU A 25 -10.78 -33.02 -56.97
CA LEU A 25 -11.20 -31.68 -56.58
C LEU A 25 -10.08 -30.65 -56.80
N GLN A 26 -10.47 -29.37 -56.90
CA GLN A 26 -9.52 -28.26 -56.95
C GLN A 26 -8.64 -28.26 -55.69
N LEU A 27 -7.37 -27.85 -55.82
CA LEU A 27 -6.34 -27.90 -54.75
C LEU A 27 -6.77 -27.30 -53.41
N GLU A 28 -7.67 -26.32 -53.43
CA GLU A 28 -8.20 -25.62 -52.25
C GLU A 28 -9.32 -26.40 -51.54
N GLU A 29 -9.97 -27.33 -52.24
CA GLU A 29 -11.10 -28.15 -51.78
C GLU A 29 -10.70 -29.59 -51.46
N GLN A 30 -9.50 -30.03 -51.89
CA GLN A 30 -8.98 -31.38 -51.64
C GLN A 30 -8.92 -31.75 -50.15
N PHE A 31 -8.75 -30.76 -49.27
CA PHE A 31 -8.73 -30.96 -47.83
C PHE A 31 -9.67 -29.95 -47.16
N SER A 32 -10.51 -30.44 -46.25
CA SER A 32 -11.39 -29.54 -45.49
C SER A 32 -10.57 -28.59 -44.61
N LYS A 33 -11.11 -27.38 -44.39
CA LYS A 33 -10.51 -26.39 -43.49
C LYS A 33 -10.25 -26.97 -42.10
N GLU A 34 -11.16 -27.80 -41.59
CA GLU A 34 -11.01 -28.47 -40.29
C GLU A 34 -9.83 -29.46 -40.25
N ALA A 35 -9.60 -30.21 -41.32
CA ALA A 35 -8.49 -31.15 -41.41
C ALA A 35 -7.15 -30.39 -41.44
N ILE A 36 -7.10 -29.29 -42.20
CA ILE A 36 -5.93 -28.39 -42.26
C ILE A 36 -5.67 -27.79 -40.87
N ASP A 37 -6.70 -27.33 -40.16
CA ASP A 37 -6.57 -26.78 -38.81
C ASP A 37 -6.05 -27.81 -37.80
N LYS A 38 -6.53 -29.05 -37.88
CA LYS A 38 -6.03 -30.16 -37.04
C LYS A 38 -4.56 -30.46 -37.34
N ALA A 39 -4.20 -30.56 -38.62
CA ALA A 39 -2.83 -30.78 -39.05
C ALA A 39 -1.91 -29.64 -38.60
N ALA A 40 -2.35 -28.38 -38.71
CA ALA A 40 -1.61 -27.22 -38.26
C ALA A 40 -1.34 -27.25 -36.74
N LYS A 41 -2.33 -27.66 -35.93
CA LYS A 41 -2.15 -27.83 -34.46
C LYS A 41 -1.14 -28.94 -34.12
N VAL A 42 -1.19 -30.06 -34.84
CA VAL A 42 -0.23 -31.17 -34.66
C VAL A 42 1.17 -30.73 -35.07
N TYR A 43 1.30 -30.05 -36.20
CA TYR A 43 2.57 -29.50 -36.66
C TYR A 43 3.17 -28.50 -35.67
N GLN A 44 2.36 -27.59 -35.12
CA GLN A 44 2.80 -26.68 -34.05
C GLN A 44 3.27 -27.44 -32.81
N LYS A 45 2.57 -28.51 -32.40
CA LYS A 45 2.99 -29.35 -31.27
C LYS A 45 4.36 -29.98 -31.53
N LEU A 46 4.57 -30.54 -32.73
CA LEU A 46 5.85 -31.13 -33.14
C LEU A 46 6.98 -30.09 -33.18
N GLN A 47 6.71 -28.85 -33.63
CA GLN A 47 7.72 -27.79 -33.62
C GLN A 47 8.12 -27.37 -32.19
N ILE A 48 7.18 -27.37 -31.23
CA ILE A 48 7.48 -27.15 -29.81
C ILE A 48 8.36 -28.30 -29.28
N GLU A 49 8.00 -29.55 -29.58
CA GLU A 49 8.76 -30.74 -29.17
C GLU A 49 10.18 -30.77 -29.75
N ARG A 50 10.36 -30.28 -30.98
CA ARG A 50 11.67 -30.08 -31.62
C ARG A 50 12.48 -28.92 -31.00
N GLY A 51 11.88 -28.12 -30.12
CA GLY A 51 12.53 -26.97 -29.48
C GLY A 51 12.75 -25.78 -30.42
N GLU A 52 12.00 -25.69 -31.53
CA GLU A 52 12.01 -24.51 -32.41
C GLU A 52 11.34 -23.29 -31.75
N TRP A 53 10.44 -23.58 -30.80
CA TRP A 53 9.70 -22.59 -30.02
C TRP A 53 10.02 -22.74 -28.53
N VAL A 54 10.28 -21.61 -27.88
CA VAL A 54 10.68 -21.51 -26.48
C VAL A 54 9.52 -20.94 -25.67
N GLY A 55 9.13 -21.63 -24.60
CA GLY A 55 8.11 -21.12 -23.69
C GLY A 55 8.59 -19.92 -22.88
N ASP A 56 7.66 -19.04 -22.49
CA ASP A 56 7.94 -17.83 -21.70
C ASP A 56 8.78 -18.08 -20.43
N SER A 57 8.54 -19.19 -19.74
CA SER A 57 9.31 -19.59 -18.55
C SER A 57 10.76 -19.97 -18.85
N ASP A 58 11.06 -20.37 -20.08
CA ASP A 58 12.37 -20.87 -20.50
C ASP A 58 13.24 -19.81 -21.17
N ILE A 59 12.74 -18.57 -21.31
CA ILE A 59 13.48 -17.47 -21.93
C ILE A 59 14.80 -17.18 -21.21
N SER A 60 14.83 -17.36 -19.88
CA SER A 60 16.03 -17.17 -19.06
C SER A 60 17.20 -18.08 -19.44
N LYS A 61 16.94 -19.22 -20.10
CA LYS A 61 17.97 -20.13 -20.63
C LYS A 61 18.77 -19.52 -21.78
N PHE A 62 18.15 -18.58 -22.51
CA PHE A 62 18.76 -17.93 -23.67
C PHE A 62 19.20 -16.50 -23.36
N ILE A 63 18.40 -15.78 -22.56
CA ILE A 63 18.71 -14.43 -22.06
C ILE A 63 18.86 -14.53 -20.55
N ARG A 64 20.10 -14.74 -20.07
CA ARG A 64 20.38 -14.97 -18.64
C ARG A 64 19.88 -13.86 -17.71
N SER A 65 19.79 -12.63 -18.21
CA SER A 65 19.30 -11.45 -17.48
C SER A 65 17.77 -11.32 -17.48
N ALA A 66 17.05 -12.25 -18.11
CA ALA A 66 15.60 -12.20 -18.19
C ALA A 66 14.94 -12.61 -16.86
N PRO A 67 13.95 -11.84 -16.36
CA PRO A 67 13.16 -12.21 -15.19
C PRO A 67 12.18 -13.35 -15.53
N TYR A 68 11.43 -13.83 -14.53
CA TYR A 68 10.38 -14.84 -14.75
C TYR A 68 9.27 -14.29 -15.65
N ARG A 69 8.97 -15.02 -16.74
CA ARG A 69 7.92 -14.70 -17.73
C ARG A 69 8.01 -13.27 -18.33
N PRO A 70 9.10 -12.93 -19.02
CA PRO A 70 9.30 -11.61 -19.61
C PRO A 70 8.49 -11.41 -20.90
N GLY A 71 7.78 -12.43 -21.39
CA GLY A 71 7.17 -12.46 -22.71
C GLY A 71 6.24 -11.29 -23.00
N SER A 72 5.40 -10.89 -22.04
CA SER A 72 4.54 -9.71 -22.23
C SER A 72 5.33 -8.42 -22.45
N PHE A 73 6.52 -8.30 -21.85
CA PHE A 73 7.37 -7.12 -22.04
C PHE A 73 8.04 -7.15 -23.42
N LEU A 74 8.55 -8.31 -23.84
CA LEU A 74 9.16 -8.47 -25.17
C LEU A 74 8.18 -8.09 -26.28
N ILE A 75 6.92 -8.51 -26.17
CA ILE A 75 5.88 -8.21 -27.16
C ILE A 75 5.55 -6.71 -27.18
N LYS A 76 5.31 -6.10 -26.00
CA LYS A 76 4.80 -4.73 -25.92
C LYS A 76 5.88 -3.66 -26.11
N GLU A 77 7.01 -3.80 -25.44
CA GLU A 77 8.05 -2.75 -25.39
C GLU A 77 9.13 -2.95 -26.45
N LEU A 78 9.45 -4.20 -26.80
CA LEU A 78 10.44 -4.51 -27.84
C LEU A 78 9.81 -4.87 -29.19
N GLY A 79 8.48 -4.91 -29.29
CA GLY A 79 7.78 -5.19 -30.54
C GLY A 79 8.06 -6.58 -31.10
N PHE A 80 8.34 -7.56 -30.24
CA PHE A 80 8.69 -8.92 -30.69
C PHE A 80 7.51 -9.55 -31.44
N THR A 81 7.65 -9.82 -32.74
CA THR A 81 6.57 -10.31 -33.62
C THR A 81 6.55 -11.83 -33.78
N ALA A 82 7.71 -12.50 -33.64
CA ALA A 82 7.86 -13.93 -33.86
C ALA A 82 7.41 -14.77 -32.65
N TYR A 83 6.15 -14.66 -32.25
CA TYR A 83 5.56 -15.38 -31.14
C TYR A 83 4.15 -15.90 -31.45
N PHE A 84 3.69 -16.90 -30.71
CA PHE A 84 2.28 -17.27 -30.68
C PHE A 84 1.82 -17.57 -29.24
N ARG A 85 0.50 -17.61 -29.03
CA ARG A 85 -0.12 -17.91 -27.75
C ARG A 85 -0.80 -19.26 -27.78
N LYS A 86 -0.56 -20.10 -26.78
CA LYS A 86 -1.27 -21.37 -26.56
C LYS A 86 -1.77 -21.41 -25.12
N GLY A 87 -3.09 -21.25 -24.96
CA GLY A 87 -3.72 -21.07 -23.65
C GLY A 87 -3.22 -19.80 -22.95
N HIS A 88 -2.63 -19.96 -21.76
CA HIS A 88 -2.04 -18.85 -20.99
C HIS A 88 -0.55 -18.63 -21.25
N ASN A 89 0.10 -19.49 -22.05
CA ASN A 89 1.53 -19.43 -22.28
C ASN A 89 1.85 -18.80 -23.64
N PHE A 90 2.91 -17.99 -23.65
CA PHE A 90 3.53 -17.47 -24.87
C PHE A 90 4.68 -18.37 -25.28
N TYR A 91 4.82 -18.56 -26.60
CA TYR A 91 5.90 -19.31 -27.22
C TYR A 91 6.61 -18.38 -28.22
N PHE A 92 7.94 -18.36 -28.16
CA PHE A 92 8.79 -17.46 -28.92
C PHE A 92 9.71 -18.25 -29.83
N GLN A 93 9.95 -17.76 -31.06
CA GLN A 93 10.81 -18.45 -31.99
C GLN A 93 12.27 -18.42 -31.49
N LYS A 94 12.90 -19.59 -31.36
CA LYS A 94 14.24 -19.74 -30.79
C LYS A 94 15.30 -18.88 -31.49
N LYS A 95 15.31 -18.87 -32.83
CA LYS A 95 16.28 -18.11 -33.63
C LYS A 95 16.18 -16.60 -33.39
N ALA A 96 14.96 -16.06 -33.39
CA ALA A 96 14.73 -14.64 -33.12
C ALA A 96 15.11 -14.27 -31.68
N LEU A 97 14.86 -15.16 -30.73
CA LEU A 97 15.19 -14.95 -29.33
C LEU A 97 16.72 -14.99 -29.08
N GLN A 98 17.45 -15.82 -29.83
CA GLN A 98 18.92 -15.82 -29.83
C GLN A 98 19.49 -14.53 -30.44
N ALA A 99 18.94 -14.06 -31.56
CA ALA A 99 19.33 -12.78 -32.16
C ALA A 99 19.12 -11.61 -31.18
N LEU A 100 17.97 -11.59 -30.49
CA LEU A 100 17.71 -10.60 -29.44
C LEU A 100 18.73 -10.71 -28.28
N ALA A 101 19.09 -11.92 -27.87
CA ALA A 101 20.08 -12.13 -26.82
C ALA A 101 21.47 -11.59 -27.21
N GLU A 102 21.86 -11.74 -28.47
CA GLU A 102 23.10 -11.18 -29.02
C GLU A 102 23.06 -9.66 -29.05
N GLU A 103 21.96 -9.05 -29.52
CA GLU A 103 21.80 -7.59 -29.51
C GLU A 103 21.87 -7.01 -28.09
N LEU A 104 21.21 -7.65 -27.11
CA LEU A 104 21.27 -7.24 -25.71
C LEU A 104 22.69 -7.31 -25.15
N LYS A 105 23.47 -8.34 -25.52
CA LYS A 105 24.89 -8.46 -25.15
C LYS A 105 25.74 -7.38 -25.80
N GLN A 106 25.58 -7.15 -27.11
CA GLN A 106 26.32 -6.13 -27.86
C GLN A 106 26.09 -4.73 -27.29
N ARG A 107 24.87 -4.42 -26.87
CA ARG A 107 24.51 -3.14 -26.26
C ARG A 107 24.77 -3.08 -24.75
N ASN A 108 25.29 -4.16 -24.15
CA ASN A 108 25.48 -4.32 -22.70
C ASN A 108 24.22 -3.98 -21.87
N VAL A 109 23.05 -4.43 -22.33
CA VAL A 109 21.76 -4.18 -21.69
C VAL A 109 21.33 -5.38 -20.85
N ASN A 110 21.09 -5.14 -19.56
CA ASN A 110 20.46 -6.12 -18.68
C ASN A 110 18.93 -6.03 -18.83
N LEU A 111 18.29 -7.11 -19.29
CA LEU A 111 16.85 -7.11 -19.58
C LEU A 111 16.00 -6.86 -18.33
N ALA A 112 16.30 -7.48 -17.19
CA ALA A 112 15.58 -7.24 -15.94
C ALA A 112 15.63 -5.76 -15.51
N ARG A 113 16.82 -5.14 -15.57
CA ARG A 113 16.98 -3.71 -15.23
C ARG A 113 16.24 -2.80 -16.21
N TYR A 114 16.22 -3.16 -17.49
CA TYR A 114 15.48 -2.40 -18.49
C TYR A 114 13.97 -2.46 -18.25
N ILE A 115 13.45 -3.62 -17.83
CA ILE A 115 12.05 -3.78 -17.43
C ILE A 115 11.72 -2.90 -16.21
N GLU A 116 12.57 -2.91 -15.18
CA GLU A 116 12.41 -2.05 -14.00
C GLU A 116 12.37 -0.56 -14.38
N LEU A 117 13.33 -0.12 -15.20
CA LEU A 117 13.42 1.26 -15.65
C LEU A 117 12.16 1.72 -16.38
N LYS A 118 11.60 0.88 -17.26
CA LYS A 118 10.34 1.18 -17.96
C LYS A 118 9.15 1.26 -17.01
N ALA A 119 9.05 0.32 -16.07
CA ALA A 119 7.99 0.35 -15.06
C ALA A 119 8.07 1.61 -14.19
N ASP A 120 9.27 2.06 -13.83
CA ASP A 120 9.46 3.27 -13.04
C ASP A 120 9.19 4.56 -13.85
N GLN A 121 9.54 4.59 -15.13
CA GLN A 121 9.13 5.67 -16.04
C GLN A 121 7.60 5.79 -16.14
N GLU A 122 6.88 4.67 -16.23
CA GLU A 122 5.41 4.70 -16.22
C GLU A 122 4.85 5.18 -14.89
N LYS A 123 5.37 4.71 -13.75
CA LYS A 123 4.96 5.19 -12.42
C LYS A 123 5.19 6.68 -12.29
N PHE A 124 6.35 7.17 -12.73
CA PHE A 124 6.68 8.58 -12.69
C PHE A 124 5.73 9.42 -13.54
N LYS A 125 5.43 8.99 -14.78
CA LYS A 125 4.41 9.64 -15.64
C LYS A 125 3.02 9.63 -14.99
N LYS A 126 2.62 8.54 -14.33
CA LYS A 126 1.37 8.46 -13.55
C LYS A 126 1.37 9.44 -12.37
N THR A 127 2.49 9.63 -11.69
CA THR A 127 2.62 10.60 -10.60
C THR A 127 2.56 12.04 -11.13
N ILE A 128 3.28 12.37 -12.20
CA ILE A 128 3.21 13.70 -12.84
C ILE A 128 1.79 13.98 -13.35
N SER A 129 1.14 13.03 -14.02
CA SER A 129 -0.25 13.20 -14.48
C SER A 129 -1.22 13.38 -13.32
N LYS A 130 -1.02 12.70 -12.17
CA LYS A 130 -1.79 12.95 -10.94
C LYS A 130 -1.54 14.33 -10.34
N VAL A 131 -0.30 14.81 -10.30
CA VAL A 131 0.06 16.14 -9.76
C VAL A 131 -0.40 17.27 -10.69
N SER A 132 -0.36 17.06 -12.01
CA SER A 132 -0.89 18.02 -12.99
C SER A 132 -2.41 18.02 -13.04
N SER A 133 -3.07 16.88 -12.84
CA SER A 133 -4.54 16.81 -12.73
C SER A 133 -5.08 17.22 -11.35
N SER A 134 -4.26 17.23 -10.29
CA SER A 134 -4.65 17.70 -8.95
C SER A 134 -4.63 19.22 -8.79
N LYS A 135 -4.07 19.97 -9.76
CA LYS A 135 -4.20 21.44 -9.80
C LYS A 135 -5.58 21.95 -10.26
N GLY A 136 -6.50 21.06 -10.65
CA GLY A 136 -7.83 21.45 -11.13
C GLY A 136 -9.00 20.54 -10.73
N ARG A 137 -8.76 19.35 -10.17
CA ARG A 137 -9.85 18.51 -9.65
C ARG A 137 -10.14 18.86 -8.19
N LYS A 138 -10.98 19.87 -7.99
CA LYS A 138 -11.94 19.77 -6.89
C LYS A 138 -12.68 18.45 -7.16
N SER A 139 -12.47 17.43 -6.32
CA SER A 139 -13.36 16.27 -6.37
C SER A 139 -14.78 16.83 -6.34
N LYS A 140 -15.67 16.34 -7.21
CA LYS A 140 -17.10 16.55 -6.99
C LYS A 140 -17.36 15.95 -5.62
N LYS A 141 -17.38 16.81 -4.61
CA LYS A 141 -17.74 16.41 -3.25
C LYS A 141 -19.14 15.80 -3.38
N PRO A 142 -19.43 14.67 -2.73
CA PRO A 142 -20.76 14.04 -2.79
C PRO A 142 -21.85 14.86 -2.08
N TYR A 143 -21.60 16.16 -1.88
CA TYR A 143 -22.42 17.12 -1.19
C TYR A 143 -22.22 18.50 -1.82
N GLU A 144 -23.29 19.27 -1.90
CA GLU A 144 -23.27 20.71 -2.21
C GLU A 144 -23.61 21.47 -0.93
N PHE A 145 -22.70 22.35 -0.51
CA PHE A 145 -22.92 23.21 0.65
C PHE A 145 -23.55 24.52 0.14
N PRO A 146 -24.62 25.05 0.76
CA PRO A 146 -25.24 26.29 0.32
C PRO A 146 -24.22 27.44 0.30
N SER A 147 -24.23 28.24 -0.78
CA SER A 147 -23.32 29.38 -0.96
C SER A 147 -23.47 30.48 0.10
N ASP A 148 -24.64 30.48 0.75
CA ASP A 148 -25.14 31.56 1.59
C ASP A 148 -24.80 31.33 3.06
N VAL A 149 -24.29 30.13 3.38
CA VAL A 149 -23.93 29.73 4.73
C VAL A 149 -22.42 29.90 4.92
N LYS A 150 -22.04 30.95 5.65
CA LYS A 150 -20.67 31.24 6.07
C LYS A 150 -20.65 31.49 7.57
N ASP A 151 -19.50 31.20 8.18
CA ASP A 151 -19.19 31.59 9.56
C ASP A 151 -20.12 31.02 10.64
N ILE A 152 -20.64 29.80 10.45
CA ILE A 152 -21.28 29.04 11.55
C ILE A 152 -20.17 28.60 12.52
N THR A 153 -19.91 29.42 13.53
CA THR A 153 -19.03 29.08 14.65
C THR A 153 -19.70 29.45 15.96
N THR A 154 -19.47 28.65 16.99
CA THR A 154 -19.81 29.01 18.36
C THR A 154 -18.66 29.83 18.91
N SER A 155 -18.93 31.00 19.48
CA SER A 155 -17.90 31.79 20.16
C SER A 155 -17.25 30.92 21.25
N PRO A 156 -15.92 30.83 21.31
CA PRO A 156 -15.25 30.09 22.36
C PRO A 156 -15.59 30.68 23.73
N ILE A 157 -15.70 29.82 24.75
CA ILE A 157 -15.90 30.26 26.13
C ILE A 157 -14.73 31.19 26.51
N PRO A 158 -14.98 32.34 27.15
CA PRO A 158 -13.92 33.23 27.56
C PRO A 158 -12.94 32.51 28.49
N VAL A 159 -11.66 32.62 28.19
CA VAL A 159 -10.58 32.04 29.00
C VAL A 159 -10.51 32.80 30.33
N PRO A 160 -10.49 32.11 31.49
CA PRO A 160 -10.38 32.77 32.78
C PRO A 160 -9.03 33.48 32.93
N SER A 161 -8.98 34.51 33.78
CA SER A 161 -7.71 35.20 34.07
C SER A 161 -6.75 34.27 34.81
N VAL A 162 -5.44 34.44 34.56
CA VAL A 162 -4.38 33.67 35.23
C VAL A 162 -4.45 33.83 36.75
N GLU A 163 -4.79 35.03 37.22
CA GLU A 163 -4.90 35.38 38.63
C GLU A 163 -5.98 34.55 39.33
N LEU A 164 -7.16 34.42 38.70
CA LEU A 164 -8.27 33.63 39.24
C LEU A 164 -7.88 32.15 39.40
N VAL A 165 -7.21 31.58 38.39
CA VAL A 165 -6.76 30.19 38.44
C VAL A 165 -5.68 29.98 39.52
N ARG A 166 -4.79 30.97 39.73
CA ARG A 166 -3.78 30.92 40.80
C ARG A 166 -4.40 31.06 42.19
N GLU A 167 -5.40 31.91 42.35
CA GLU A 167 -6.15 32.03 43.60
C GLU A 167 -6.90 30.73 43.93
N ASP A 168 -7.50 30.09 42.93
CA ASP A 168 -8.14 28.78 43.09
C ASP A 168 -7.13 27.71 43.51
N LEU A 169 -5.95 27.67 42.88
CA LEU A 169 -4.86 26.76 43.28
C LEU A 169 -4.37 27.04 44.70
N LYS A 170 -4.26 28.30 45.14
CA LYS A 170 -3.90 28.63 46.53
C LYS A 170 -4.94 28.11 47.52
N ARG A 171 -6.22 28.36 47.25
CA ARG A 171 -7.34 27.84 48.07
C ARG A 171 -7.33 26.32 48.16
N LEU A 172 -7.09 25.63 47.03
CA LEU A 172 -7.02 24.17 47.00
C LEU A 172 -5.80 23.65 47.80
N LYS A 173 -4.67 24.35 47.76
CA LYS A 173 -3.50 24.03 48.59
C LYS A 173 -3.80 24.20 50.08
N GLU A 174 -4.49 25.27 50.47
CA GLU A 174 -4.93 25.49 51.86
C GLU A 174 -5.89 24.38 52.31
N GLU A 175 -6.92 24.07 51.49
CA GLU A 175 -7.88 22.99 51.76
C GLU A 175 -7.19 21.63 51.92
N PHE A 176 -6.11 21.39 51.16
CA PHE A 176 -5.33 20.15 51.25
C PHE A 176 -4.74 19.92 52.65
N PHE A 177 -4.22 20.98 53.27
CA PHE A 177 -3.66 20.91 54.62
C PHE A 177 -4.77 20.93 55.68
N GLU A 178 -5.76 21.84 55.57
CA GLU A 178 -6.85 21.95 56.55
C GLU A 178 -7.67 20.66 56.69
N CYS A 179 -7.96 20.01 55.56
CA CYS A 179 -8.74 18.77 55.54
C CYS A 179 -7.87 17.50 55.63
N LYS A 180 -6.56 17.62 55.88
CA LYS A 180 -5.60 16.50 55.96
C LYS A 180 -5.72 15.52 54.78
N LEU A 181 -5.86 16.07 53.58
CA LEU A 181 -6.09 15.28 52.37
C LEU A 181 -4.88 14.44 51.95
N SER A 182 -3.71 14.72 52.53
CA SER A 182 -2.48 13.93 52.39
C SER A 182 -2.66 12.46 52.78
N GLU A 183 -3.61 12.11 53.66
CA GLU A 183 -3.90 10.71 54.02
C GLU A 183 -4.54 9.94 52.85
N TYR A 184 -5.23 10.63 51.96
CA TYR A 184 -6.11 10.04 50.94
C TYR A 184 -5.67 10.31 49.50
N ILE A 185 -4.75 11.25 49.27
CA ILE A 185 -4.39 11.76 47.95
C ILE A 185 -2.87 11.80 47.81
N ASP A 186 -2.37 11.30 46.67
CA ASP A 186 -0.99 11.44 46.22
C ASP A 186 -0.89 12.56 45.19
N ILE A 187 0.20 13.33 45.25
CA ILE A 187 0.52 14.37 44.28
C ILE A 187 1.79 13.96 43.55
N TYR A 188 1.65 13.67 42.26
CA TYR A 188 2.73 13.33 41.35
C TYR A 188 3.28 14.58 40.67
N ASN A 189 4.61 14.66 40.58
CA ASN A 189 5.34 15.73 39.89
C ASN A 189 4.92 17.14 40.32
N GLY A 190 4.34 17.27 41.51
CA GLY A 190 3.80 18.48 42.09
C GLY A 190 2.60 19.11 41.38
N ASN A 191 2.01 18.48 40.35
CA ASN A 191 0.97 19.14 39.53
C ASN A 191 -0.14 18.20 39.06
N HIS A 192 -0.09 16.94 39.49
CA HIS A 192 -1.13 15.97 39.22
C HIS A 192 -1.51 15.21 40.49
N ALA A 193 -2.77 15.29 40.89
CA ALA A 193 -3.28 14.59 42.06
C ALA A 193 -4.01 13.29 41.67
N MET A 194 -3.89 12.27 42.50
CA MET A 194 -4.62 11.01 42.38
C MET A 194 -5.01 10.50 43.77
N MET A 195 -6.14 9.81 43.90
CA MET A 195 -6.50 9.18 45.17
C MET A 195 -5.60 7.97 45.46
N LYS A 196 -5.20 7.80 46.72
CA LYS A 196 -4.40 6.68 47.24
C LYS A 196 -5.13 5.33 47.27
N PHE A 197 -6.42 5.30 46.97
CA PHE A 197 -7.25 4.14 47.28
C PHE A 197 -6.84 2.89 46.50
N ILE A 198 -6.37 1.90 47.26
CA ILE A 198 -6.35 0.50 46.85
C ILE A 198 -7.77 -0.05 47.02
N TYR A 199 -8.30 -0.68 45.97
CA TYR A 199 -9.68 -1.17 45.81
C TYR A 199 -10.26 -1.94 47.03
N HIS A 200 -9.42 -2.50 47.89
CA HIS A 200 -9.81 -3.38 49.00
C HIS A 200 -10.20 -2.62 50.28
N PHE A 201 -9.70 -1.40 50.50
CA PHE A 201 -9.96 -0.61 51.72
C PHE A 201 -10.98 0.52 51.51
N GLU A 202 -11.35 0.78 50.26
CA GLU A 202 -12.30 1.82 49.85
C GLU A 202 -13.69 1.69 50.51
N LYS A 203 -14.10 0.46 50.86
CA LYS A 203 -15.39 0.17 51.53
C LYS A 203 -15.50 0.77 52.93
N TYR A 204 -14.37 1.02 53.60
CA TYR A 204 -14.33 1.44 55.01
C TYR A 204 -14.21 2.96 55.20
N ILE A 205 -14.08 3.71 54.11
CA ILE A 205 -13.98 5.18 54.14
C ILE A 205 -15.38 5.78 54.07
N LYS A 206 -15.62 6.82 54.88
CA LYS A 206 -16.88 7.56 54.88
C LYS A 206 -17.15 8.13 53.47
N PRO A 207 -18.36 7.94 52.90
CA PRO A 207 -18.69 8.42 51.55
C PRO A 207 -18.44 9.92 51.34
N GLU A 208 -18.59 10.73 52.40
CA GLU A 208 -18.35 12.17 52.38
C GLU A 208 -16.88 12.53 52.16
N VAL A 209 -15.97 11.83 52.85
CA VAL A 209 -14.51 12.01 52.71
C VAL A 209 -14.09 11.63 51.29
N LYS A 210 -14.61 10.50 50.79
CA LYS A 210 -14.37 10.05 49.41
C LYS A 210 -14.84 11.06 48.38
N ARG A 211 -16.06 11.59 48.52
CA ARG A 211 -16.61 12.62 47.62
C ARG A 211 -15.78 13.90 47.66
N ARG A 212 -15.35 14.34 48.84
CA ARG A 212 -14.50 15.52 49.01
C ARG A 212 -13.14 15.32 48.34
N CYS A 213 -12.47 14.20 48.61
CA CYS A 213 -11.17 13.88 48.00
C CYS A 213 -11.25 13.81 46.47
N LYS A 214 -12.29 13.16 45.93
CA LYS A 214 -12.51 13.09 44.48
C LYS A 214 -12.74 14.48 43.88
N LYS A 215 -13.62 15.28 44.50
CA LYS A 215 -13.88 16.66 44.05
C LYS A 215 -12.61 17.51 44.08
N TRP A 216 -11.79 17.36 45.12
CA TRP A 216 -10.53 18.07 45.26
C TRP A 216 -9.52 17.66 44.17
N VAL A 217 -9.33 16.36 43.95
CA VAL A 217 -8.46 15.82 42.88
C VAL A 217 -8.89 16.35 41.51
N ASP A 218 -10.18 16.28 41.20
CA ASP A 218 -10.73 16.78 39.95
C ASP A 218 -10.49 18.28 39.79
N SER A 219 -10.72 19.07 40.86
CA SER A 219 -10.54 20.53 40.85
C SER A 219 -9.06 20.94 40.72
N PHE A 220 -8.16 20.28 41.45
CA PHE A 220 -6.72 20.54 41.40
C PHE A 220 -6.10 20.19 40.04
N ASN A 221 -6.49 19.06 39.46
CA ASN A 221 -6.04 18.66 38.12
C ASN A 221 -6.60 19.60 37.06
N TYR A 222 -7.87 19.99 37.18
CA TYR A 222 -8.52 20.92 36.25
C TYR A 222 -7.86 22.30 36.30
N ALA A 223 -7.60 22.85 37.49
CA ALA A 223 -6.95 24.15 37.65
C ALA A 223 -5.51 24.15 37.10
N ASN A 224 -4.73 23.09 37.34
CA ASN A 224 -3.37 22.97 36.77
C ASN A 224 -3.39 22.84 35.23
N HIS A 225 -4.35 22.10 34.67
CA HIS A 225 -4.51 21.99 33.22
C HIS A 225 -4.98 23.31 32.60
N ALA A 226 -5.89 24.03 33.24
CA ALA A 226 -6.32 25.36 32.82
C ALA A 226 -5.13 26.35 32.82
N LEU A 227 -4.32 26.32 33.88
CA LEU A 227 -3.12 27.15 33.97
C LEU A 227 -2.08 26.82 32.89
N GLU A 228 -1.91 25.54 32.57
CA GLU A 228 -1.04 25.08 31.46
C GLU A 228 -1.53 25.60 30.11
N LEU A 229 -2.83 25.55 29.83
CA LEU A 229 -3.39 26.07 28.58
C LEU A 229 -3.19 27.59 28.44
N ILE A 230 -3.25 28.33 29.54
CA ILE A 230 -3.11 29.80 29.52
C ILE A 230 -1.63 30.22 29.46
N THR A 231 -0.76 29.57 30.22
CA THR A 231 0.63 30.04 30.45
C THR A 231 1.70 29.13 29.86
N LYS A 232 1.33 27.97 29.31
CA LYS A 232 2.22 26.86 28.88
C LYS A 232 3.14 26.34 29.99
N LYS A 233 2.81 26.64 31.26
CA LYS A 233 3.56 26.21 32.45
C LYS A 233 2.57 25.69 33.49
N LYS A 234 2.98 24.68 34.24
CA LYS A 234 2.24 24.17 35.41
C LYS A 234 2.78 24.81 36.67
N GLU A 235 1.91 25.00 37.65
CA GLU A 235 2.35 25.36 39.00
C GLU A 235 2.80 24.09 39.72
N ILE A 236 3.98 24.15 40.34
CA ILE A 236 4.51 23.02 41.11
C ILE A 236 4.07 23.24 42.55
N PHE A 237 3.24 22.33 43.04
CA PHE A 237 2.90 22.17 44.43
C PHE A 237 3.77 21.07 45.04
N VAL A 238 4.68 21.44 45.94
CA VAL A 238 5.41 20.47 46.76
C VAL A 238 4.72 20.45 48.12
N PRO A 239 3.93 19.41 48.44
CA PRO A 239 3.39 19.27 49.79
C PRO A 239 4.56 18.98 50.73
N VAL A 240 4.93 19.97 51.54
CA VAL A 240 5.88 19.78 52.65
C VAL A 240 5.20 18.87 53.67
N LYS A 241 5.92 17.87 54.18
CA LYS A 241 5.38 16.95 55.21
C LYS A 241 5.09 17.77 56.48
N GLU A 242 4.01 17.46 57.19
CA GLU A 242 3.65 18.13 58.46
C GLU A 242 4.81 18.13 59.48
N GLU A 243 5.75 17.19 59.39
CA GLU A 243 6.96 17.10 60.23
C GLU A 243 7.90 18.32 60.09
N ASP A 244 7.91 19.01 58.95
CA ASP A 244 8.79 20.16 58.68
C ASP A 244 8.11 21.52 58.97
N MET A 245 6.80 21.55 59.27
CA MET A 245 6.10 22.81 59.58
C MET A 245 6.30 23.30 61.02
N TYR A 246 6.79 22.46 61.93
CA TYR A 246 7.04 22.82 63.33
C TYR A 246 8.47 23.32 63.62
N GLN A 247 9.28 23.62 62.59
CA GLN A 247 10.64 24.16 62.73
C GLN A 247 10.85 25.55 62.11
N LEU A 248 9.82 26.42 62.14
CA LEU A 248 9.96 27.85 61.81
C LEU A 248 9.38 28.72 62.92
#